data_AF-A0A1Q6ZDR4-F1
#
_entry.id   AF-A0A1Q6ZDR4-F1
#
_cell.length_a   1.000
_cell.length_b   1.000
_cell.length_c   1.000
_cell.angle_alpha   90.00
_cell.angle_beta   90.00
_cell.angle_gamma   90.00
#
_symmetry.space_group_name_H-M   'P 1'
#
loop_
_entity.id
_entity.type
_entity.pdbx_description
1 polymer ?
#
loop_
_entity_poly.entity_id
_entity_poly.type
_entity_poly.pdbx_seq_one_letter_code
_entity_poly.pdbx_strand_id
1 'polypeptide(L)'
;MFRRFGLLLILGVLACPLLGQDTLINRLRIRSDSLLRTWQQAVAIANLADSLERERATIGRDTIAVGALRIITNASPLPVRQAAALAWPAIDSLYGSAAADLAERPYFIRAVDPDSNARRAVLHVGLEVPWDLDLRSTTTLLLTTVPIAPPDRALATWLTGVLRPSIHPREDVGGVYLEFVTAPSQAARGCFMGDIASCIDALGLGDTNHQLERWYPSAPERRAVVTGSFADFFDHGGSAPALRECVAGRDASCTALLRSLPADVLPKPLSDAARVSLVRDALRLGGQDAYRRLLRDPEAAIADRLAEAAGVSVDSLVAGWRNAALAARPAPVELPWWAIGVALGWVTVFAGCGLSSSRWRL
;
A
#
# COMPACT_ATOMS: atom_id res chain seq x y z
N MET A 1 -82.17 42.77 0.92
CA MET A 1 -83.08 41.70 0.47
C MET A 1 -82.33 40.89 -0.61
N PHE A 2 -81.96 39.64 -0.32
CA PHE A 2 -81.48 38.52 -1.20
C PHE A 2 -80.76 38.85 -2.54
N ARG A 3 -79.64 38.25 -2.97
CA ARG A 3 -79.31 36.80 -2.97
C ARG A 3 -77.87 36.55 -3.51
N ARG A 4 -77.29 35.44 -3.07
CA ARG A 4 -76.02 34.76 -3.42
C ARG A 4 -75.70 34.66 -4.93
N PHE A 5 -74.43 34.91 -5.31
CA PHE A 5 -73.62 34.33 -6.42
C PHE A 5 -72.23 35.01 -6.35
N GLY A 6 -71.05 34.39 -6.42
CA GLY A 6 -70.67 33.01 -6.64
C GLY A 6 -69.29 32.76 -6.01
N LEU A 7 -69.17 31.55 -5.48
CA LEU A 7 -67.97 30.91 -4.94
C LEU A 7 -67.50 29.97 -6.05
N LEU A 8 -66.27 30.12 -6.55
CA LEU A 8 -65.46 29.10 -7.27
C LEU A 8 -64.39 29.80 -8.10
N LEU A 9 -63.16 29.85 -7.59
CA LEU A 9 -61.92 29.72 -8.36
C LEU A 9 -60.75 29.77 -7.37
N ILE A 10 -59.68 29.06 -7.69
CA ILE A 10 -58.46 28.83 -6.88
C ILE A 10 -58.52 27.54 -6.04
N LEU A 11 -58.68 26.40 -6.73
CA LEU A 11 -58.14 25.11 -6.31
C LEU A 11 -58.05 24.22 -7.56
N GLY A 12 -56.96 24.38 -8.32
CA GLY A 12 -56.80 23.64 -9.57
C GLY A 12 -55.55 23.97 -10.37
N VAL A 13 -54.36 23.97 -9.74
CA VAL A 13 -53.09 23.98 -10.49
C VAL A 13 -52.02 23.01 -9.93
N LEU A 14 -52.20 22.39 -8.76
CA LEU A 14 -51.18 21.49 -8.20
C LEU A 14 -51.61 20.02 -8.21
N ALA A 15 -51.91 19.49 -9.41
CA ALA A 15 -52.03 18.04 -9.62
C ALA A 15 -51.86 17.69 -11.11
N CYS A 16 -50.75 18.09 -11.74
CA CYS A 16 -50.28 17.39 -12.93
C CYS A 16 -49.37 16.25 -12.45
N PRO A 17 -49.72 14.97 -12.68
CA PRO A 17 -48.90 13.86 -12.26
C PRO A 17 -47.59 13.83 -13.07
N LEU A 18 -46.52 13.41 -12.39
CA LEU A 18 -45.13 13.28 -12.87
C LEU A 18 -44.94 12.19 -13.95
N LEU A 19 -45.80 12.12 -14.97
CA LEU A 19 -45.74 11.11 -16.04
C LEU A 19 -44.47 11.20 -16.92
N GLY A 20 -43.74 12.32 -16.86
CA GLY A 20 -42.47 12.50 -17.56
C GLY A 20 -41.26 11.87 -16.87
N GLN A 21 -41.27 11.71 -15.55
CA GLN A 21 -40.13 11.16 -14.80
C GLN A 21 -40.04 9.62 -14.92
N ASP A 22 -41.17 8.92 -14.94
CA ASP A 22 -41.21 7.46 -15.05
C ASP A 22 -40.64 6.95 -16.38
N THR A 23 -40.83 7.68 -17.48
CA THR A 23 -40.32 7.28 -18.80
C THR A 23 -38.79 7.43 -18.89
N LEU A 24 -38.23 8.47 -18.25
CA LEU A 24 -36.79 8.72 -18.21
C LEU A 24 -36.08 7.74 -17.27
N ILE A 25 -36.67 7.45 -16.11
CA ILE A 25 -36.17 6.44 -15.16
C ILE A 25 -36.20 5.05 -15.79
N ASN A 26 -37.30 4.66 -16.45
CA ASN A 26 -37.38 3.37 -17.15
C ASN A 26 -36.36 3.27 -18.29
N ARG A 27 -36.13 4.36 -19.05
CA ARG A 27 -35.13 4.37 -20.12
C ARG A 27 -33.71 4.23 -19.56
N LEU A 28 -33.39 4.87 -18.44
CA LEU A 28 -32.10 4.71 -17.76
C LEU A 28 -31.91 3.29 -17.21
N ARG A 29 -32.96 2.69 -16.64
CA ARG A 29 -32.95 1.33 -16.12
C ARG A 29 -32.74 0.29 -17.22
N ILE A 30 -33.47 0.43 -18.34
CA ILE A 30 -33.26 -0.44 -19.51
C ILE A 30 -31.83 -0.30 -20.06
N ARG A 31 -31.26 0.91 -20.04
CA ARG A 31 -29.89 1.16 -20.48
C ARG A 31 -28.86 0.57 -19.50
N SER A 32 -29.09 0.64 -18.18
CA SER A 32 -28.22 -0.02 -17.20
C SER A 32 -28.28 -1.53 -17.31
N ASP A 33 -29.47 -2.10 -17.49
CA ASP A 33 -29.67 -3.55 -17.61
C ASP A 33 -29.08 -4.09 -18.93
N SER A 34 -29.11 -3.28 -19.98
CA SER A 34 -28.39 -3.56 -21.22
C SER A 34 -26.87 -3.57 -20.99
N LEU A 35 -26.34 -2.56 -20.30
CA LEU A 35 -24.90 -2.44 -20.02
C LEU A 35 -24.40 -3.58 -19.12
N LEU A 36 -25.17 -3.95 -18.10
CA LEU A 36 -24.86 -5.07 -17.21
C LEU A 36 -24.77 -6.39 -17.98
N ARG A 37 -25.72 -6.65 -18.89
CA ARG A 37 -25.70 -7.86 -19.73
C ARG A 37 -24.52 -7.89 -20.69
N THR A 38 -24.20 -6.77 -21.34
CA THR A 38 -23.03 -6.69 -22.21
C THR A 38 -21.72 -6.86 -21.43
N TRP A 39 -21.66 -6.34 -20.21
CA TRP A 39 -20.51 -6.52 -19.34
C TRP A 39 -20.36 -7.98 -18.90
N GLN A 40 -21.45 -8.65 -18.48
CA GLN A 40 -21.44 -10.07 -18.14
C GLN A 40 -21.02 -10.96 -19.31
N GLN A 41 -21.48 -10.66 -20.53
CA GLN A 41 -21.06 -11.37 -21.74
C GLN A 41 -19.57 -11.15 -22.04
N ALA A 42 -19.08 -9.92 -21.90
CA ALA A 42 -17.66 -9.62 -22.07
C ALA A 42 -16.79 -10.37 -21.04
N VAL A 43 -17.22 -10.41 -19.78
CA VAL A 43 -16.54 -11.18 -18.72
C VAL A 43 -16.53 -12.67 -19.02
N ALA A 44 -17.65 -13.23 -19.50
CA ALA A 44 -17.73 -14.65 -19.86
C ALA A 44 -16.78 -15.01 -21.03
N ILE A 45 -16.70 -14.14 -22.04
CA ILE A 45 -15.78 -14.31 -23.18
C ILE A 45 -14.32 -14.17 -22.72
N ALA A 46 -14.01 -13.19 -21.86
CA ALA A 46 -12.68 -13.01 -21.29
C ALA A 46 -12.24 -14.24 -20.49
N ASN A 47 -13.11 -14.79 -19.63
CA ASN A 47 -12.83 -16.00 -18.87
C ASN A 47 -12.57 -17.21 -19.78
N LEU A 48 -13.31 -17.34 -20.89
CA LEU A 48 -13.12 -18.42 -21.86
C LEU A 48 -11.78 -18.25 -22.61
N ALA A 49 -11.45 -17.03 -23.03
CA ALA A 49 -10.16 -16.71 -23.64
C ALA A 49 -9.00 -17.00 -22.68
N ASP A 50 -9.09 -16.57 -21.41
CA ASP A 50 -8.11 -16.86 -20.36
C ASP A 50 -7.95 -18.36 -20.09
N SER A 51 -9.04 -19.13 -20.21
CA SER A 51 -8.99 -20.59 -20.06
C SER A 51 -8.23 -21.25 -21.22
N LEU A 52 -8.53 -20.86 -22.47
CA LEU A 52 -7.84 -21.37 -23.65
C LEU A 52 -6.37 -20.95 -23.69
N GLU A 53 -6.05 -19.73 -23.25
CA GLU A 53 -4.68 -19.25 -23.15
C GLU A 53 -3.89 -19.99 -22.06
N ARG A 54 -4.51 -20.30 -20.92
CA ARG A 54 -3.89 -21.17 -19.90
C ARG A 54 -3.57 -22.55 -20.46
N GLU A 55 -4.49 -23.13 -21.23
CA GLU A 55 -4.29 -24.42 -21.89
C GLU A 55 -3.15 -24.35 -22.92
N ARG A 56 -3.13 -23.34 -23.79
CA ARG A 56 -2.04 -23.10 -24.75
C ARG A 56 -0.69 -22.85 -24.06
N ALA A 57 -0.69 -22.14 -22.94
CA ALA A 57 0.49 -21.87 -22.15
C ALA A 57 1.06 -23.12 -21.47
N THR A 58 0.32 -24.23 -21.37
CA THR A 58 0.81 -25.50 -20.80
C THR A 58 1.44 -26.45 -21.83
N ILE A 59 1.17 -26.28 -23.13
CA ILE A 59 1.65 -27.22 -24.16
C ILE A 59 3.17 -27.07 -24.35
N GLY A 60 3.93 -28.14 -24.13
CA GLY A 60 5.38 -28.19 -24.32
C GLY A 60 6.20 -27.42 -23.27
N ARG A 61 5.63 -27.15 -22.09
CA ARG A 61 6.27 -26.42 -21.00
C ARG A 61 6.54 -27.29 -19.78
N ASP A 62 7.62 -26.99 -19.07
CA ASP A 62 7.99 -27.66 -17.84
C ASP A 62 7.13 -27.14 -16.69
N THR A 63 6.57 -28.07 -15.92
CA THR A 63 5.83 -27.75 -14.69
C THR A 63 6.71 -28.07 -13.48
N ILE A 64 7.02 -27.05 -12.70
CA ILE A 64 7.77 -27.14 -11.45
C ILE A 64 6.78 -27.07 -10.28
N ALA A 65 6.90 -28.02 -9.37
CA ALA A 65 6.08 -28.10 -8.15
C ALA A 65 6.98 -28.02 -6.91
N VAL A 66 6.67 -27.08 -6.01
CA VAL A 66 7.33 -26.93 -4.69
C VAL A 66 6.26 -26.58 -3.66
N GLY A 67 5.96 -27.50 -2.74
CA GLY A 67 4.81 -27.34 -1.85
C GLY A 67 3.50 -27.18 -2.64
N ALA A 68 2.73 -26.12 -2.35
CA ALA A 68 1.55 -25.77 -3.14
C ALA A 68 1.86 -24.93 -4.40
N LEU A 69 3.07 -24.40 -4.54
CA LEU A 69 3.44 -23.64 -5.75
C LEU A 69 3.44 -24.54 -6.97
N ARG A 70 2.80 -24.07 -8.03
CA ARG A 70 2.88 -24.62 -9.38
C ARG A 70 3.43 -23.53 -10.30
N ILE A 71 4.48 -23.84 -11.05
CA ILE A 71 5.11 -22.89 -11.96
C ILE A 71 5.26 -23.57 -13.32
N ILE A 72 4.67 -22.97 -14.33
CA ILE A 72 4.72 -23.41 -15.72
C ILE A 72 5.70 -22.49 -16.45
N THR A 73 6.78 -23.05 -16.97
CA THR A 73 7.84 -22.31 -17.66
C THR A 73 8.31 -23.00 -18.92
N ASN A 74 8.79 -22.24 -19.89
CA ASN A 74 9.53 -22.82 -21.02
C ASN A 74 10.92 -23.31 -20.58
N ALA A 75 11.47 -24.25 -21.35
CA ALA A 75 12.85 -24.68 -21.21
C ALA A 75 13.78 -23.46 -21.33
N SER A 76 14.56 -23.20 -20.28
CA SER A 76 15.45 -22.05 -20.18
C SER A 76 16.50 -22.28 -19.08
N PRO A 77 17.62 -21.52 -19.10
CA PRO A 77 18.63 -21.57 -18.03
C PRO A 77 18.17 -20.93 -16.70
N LEU A 78 16.97 -20.35 -16.65
CA LEU A 78 16.44 -19.67 -15.48
C LEU A 78 16.36 -20.62 -14.27
N PRO A 79 16.91 -20.27 -13.08
CA PRO A 79 17.00 -21.16 -11.92
C PRO A 79 15.68 -21.26 -11.13
N VAL A 80 14.55 -21.48 -11.84
CA VAL A 80 13.19 -21.43 -11.30
C VAL A 80 12.99 -22.43 -10.15
N ARG A 81 13.55 -23.64 -10.27
CA ARG A 81 13.39 -24.68 -9.26
C ARG A 81 14.08 -24.30 -7.94
N GLN A 82 15.33 -23.81 -8.00
CA GLN A 82 16.04 -23.38 -6.80
C GLN A 82 15.37 -22.13 -6.21
N ALA A 83 14.96 -21.18 -7.04
CA ALA A 83 14.26 -19.98 -6.60
C ALA A 83 12.94 -20.31 -5.89
N ALA A 84 12.15 -21.25 -6.44
CA ALA A 84 10.90 -21.69 -5.84
C ALA A 84 11.12 -22.38 -4.48
N ALA A 85 12.19 -23.19 -4.34
CA ALA A 85 12.56 -23.80 -3.06
C ALA A 85 12.95 -22.77 -2.00
N LEU A 86 13.58 -21.66 -2.39
CA LEU A 86 13.92 -20.55 -1.49
C LEU A 86 12.70 -19.68 -1.15
N ALA A 87 11.80 -19.45 -2.11
CA ALA A 87 10.62 -18.60 -1.92
C ALA A 87 9.52 -19.30 -1.11
N TRP A 88 9.35 -20.61 -1.27
CA TRP A 88 8.22 -21.35 -0.68
C TRP A 88 8.08 -21.18 0.83
N PRO A 89 9.14 -21.33 1.66
CA PRO A 89 9.00 -21.14 3.10
C PRO A 89 8.53 -19.74 3.50
N ALA A 90 8.93 -18.69 2.77
CA ALA A 90 8.48 -17.33 3.04
C ALA A 90 7.00 -17.14 2.66
N ILE A 91 6.59 -17.72 1.51
CA ILE A 91 5.19 -17.70 1.04
C ILE A 91 4.28 -18.45 2.01
N ASP A 92 4.67 -19.67 2.41
CA ASP A 92 3.94 -20.49 3.36
C ASP A 92 3.86 -19.82 4.75
N SER A 93 4.96 -19.22 5.21
CA SER A 93 4.98 -18.48 6.49
C SER A 93 4.02 -17.28 6.50
N LEU A 94 3.88 -16.56 5.38
CA LEU A 94 3.01 -15.38 5.30
C LEU A 94 1.53 -15.75 5.10
N TYR A 95 1.24 -16.63 4.15
CA TYR A 95 -0.13 -16.93 3.73
C TYR A 95 -0.73 -18.15 4.43
N GLY A 96 0.11 -18.99 5.05
CA GLY A 96 -0.28 -20.18 5.78
C GLY A 96 -1.20 -21.07 4.97
N SER A 97 -2.37 -21.40 5.52
CA SER A 97 -3.34 -22.28 4.88
C SER A 97 -3.90 -21.72 3.57
N ALA A 98 -3.86 -20.39 3.35
CA ALA A 98 -4.24 -19.78 2.07
C ALA A 98 -3.21 -20.05 0.96
N ALA A 99 -1.97 -20.40 1.29
CA ALA A 99 -0.98 -20.81 0.30
C ALA A 99 -1.39 -22.09 -0.44
N ALA A 100 -2.28 -22.91 0.13
CA ALA A 100 -2.82 -24.10 -0.53
C ALA A 100 -3.55 -23.76 -1.85
N ASP A 101 -4.17 -22.59 -1.94
CA ASP A 101 -4.90 -22.11 -3.12
C ASP A 101 -3.95 -21.91 -4.34
N LEU A 102 -2.63 -21.79 -4.09
CA LEU A 102 -1.63 -21.67 -5.15
C LEU A 102 -1.49 -22.95 -5.99
N ALA A 103 -1.97 -24.09 -5.49
CA ALA A 103 -2.02 -25.33 -6.27
C ALA A 103 -2.95 -25.21 -7.48
N GLU A 104 -3.98 -24.39 -7.38
CA GLU A 104 -4.98 -24.15 -8.44
C GLU A 104 -4.66 -22.89 -9.27
N ARG A 105 -3.63 -22.13 -8.87
CA ARG A 105 -3.23 -20.85 -9.48
C ARG A 105 -1.76 -20.89 -9.88
N PRO A 106 -1.42 -21.59 -10.97
CA PRO A 106 -0.03 -21.72 -11.38
C PRO A 106 0.55 -20.37 -11.81
N TYR A 107 1.82 -20.15 -11.50
CA TYR A 107 2.63 -19.12 -12.14
C TYR A 107 2.86 -19.50 -13.59
N PHE A 108 2.67 -18.55 -14.48
CA PHE A 108 3.13 -18.66 -15.86
C PHE A 108 4.35 -17.77 -16.01
N ILE A 109 5.52 -18.36 -16.22
CA ILE A 109 6.76 -17.63 -16.47
C ILE A 109 7.23 -17.97 -17.86
N ARG A 110 7.56 -16.94 -18.64
CA ARG A 110 8.20 -17.11 -19.94
C ARG A 110 9.56 -16.47 -19.89
N ALA A 111 10.58 -17.30 -19.82
CA ALA A 111 11.96 -16.87 -19.93
C ALA A 111 12.26 -16.51 -21.39
N VAL A 112 12.72 -15.28 -21.61
CA VAL A 112 13.06 -14.74 -22.93
C VAL A 112 14.54 -14.41 -23.01
N ASP A 113 15.13 -14.66 -24.17
CA ASP A 113 16.49 -14.24 -24.47
C ASP A 113 16.52 -12.70 -24.63
N PRO A 114 17.23 -11.96 -23.76
CA PRO A 114 17.28 -10.50 -23.81
C PRO A 114 17.94 -9.99 -25.10
N ASP A 115 18.81 -10.78 -25.73
CA ASP A 115 19.55 -10.41 -26.93
C ASP A 115 18.82 -10.79 -28.23
N SER A 116 17.68 -11.47 -28.12
CA SER A 116 16.91 -11.90 -29.28
C SER A 116 16.05 -10.78 -29.87
N ASN A 117 16.23 -10.55 -31.18
CA ASN A 117 15.38 -9.69 -32.00
C ASN A 117 14.16 -10.41 -32.59
N ALA A 118 13.89 -11.65 -32.15
CA ALA A 118 12.73 -12.40 -32.63
C ALA A 118 11.42 -11.67 -32.27
N ARG A 119 10.43 -11.72 -33.18
CA ARG A 119 9.09 -11.18 -32.89
C ARG A 119 8.50 -11.90 -31.68
N ARG A 120 8.24 -11.13 -30.64
CA ARG A 120 7.69 -11.62 -29.38
C ARG A 120 6.19 -11.87 -29.55
N ALA A 121 5.74 -13.09 -29.29
CA ALA A 121 4.32 -13.37 -29.16
C ALA A 121 3.83 -12.70 -27.87
N VAL A 122 2.74 -11.93 -27.91
CA VAL A 122 2.24 -11.24 -26.72
C VAL A 122 1.82 -12.28 -25.69
N LEU A 123 2.43 -12.28 -24.49
CA LEU A 123 1.94 -13.09 -23.38
C LEU A 123 0.75 -12.36 -22.74
N HIS A 124 -0.45 -12.95 -22.81
CA HIS A 124 -1.64 -12.38 -22.17
C HIS A 124 -1.80 -12.82 -20.71
N VAL A 125 -1.14 -13.92 -20.32
CA VAL A 125 -1.18 -14.48 -18.97
C VAL A 125 0.23 -14.88 -18.52
N GLY A 126 0.70 -14.30 -17.43
CA GLY A 126 2.00 -14.61 -16.81
C GLY A 126 3.02 -13.48 -16.89
N LEU A 127 4.26 -13.82 -16.57
CA LEU A 127 5.39 -12.89 -16.53
C LEU A 127 6.40 -13.25 -17.62
N GLU A 128 6.75 -12.28 -18.45
CA GLU A 128 7.91 -12.39 -19.33
C GLU A 128 9.14 -11.86 -18.60
N VAL A 129 10.18 -12.68 -18.50
CA VAL A 129 11.40 -12.32 -17.78
C VAL A 129 12.64 -12.70 -18.57
N PRO A 130 13.73 -11.93 -18.46
CA PRO A 130 15.02 -12.32 -19.03
C PRO A 130 15.46 -13.69 -18.50
N TRP A 131 15.96 -14.57 -19.36
CA TRP A 131 16.40 -15.92 -18.98
C TRP A 131 17.71 -15.96 -18.19
N ASP A 132 18.42 -14.83 -18.15
CA ASP A 132 19.74 -14.61 -17.53
C ASP A 132 19.62 -14.04 -16.11
N LEU A 133 18.40 -13.96 -15.56
CA LEU A 133 18.21 -13.59 -14.16
C LEU A 133 18.92 -14.58 -13.23
N ASP A 134 19.66 -14.02 -12.28
CA ASP A 134 20.30 -14.82 -11.25
C ASP A 134 19.28 -15.42 -10.27
N LEU A 135 19.76 -16.31 -9.40
CA LEU A 135 18.93 -16.98 -8.40
C LEU A 135 18.23 -15.98 -7.46
N ARG A 136 18.92 -14.91 -7.06
CA ARG A 136 18.38 -13.90 -6.15
C ARG A 136 17.23 -13.15 -6.80
N SER A 137 17.42 -12.64 -8.02
CA SER A 137 16.42 -11.89 -8.76
C SER A 137 15.21 -12.76 -9.12
N THR A 138 15.45 -14.01 -9.51
CA THR A 138 14.37 -14.99 -9.76
C THR A 138 13.57 -15.28 -8.48
N THR A 139 14.23 -15.40 -7.32
CA THR A 139 13.55 -15.59 -6.04
C THR A 139 12.71 -14.37 -5.65
N THR A 140 13.28 -13.16 -5.79
CA THR A 140 12.57 -11.89 -5.56
C THR A 140 11.36 -11.74 -6.49
N LEU A 141 11.48 -12.12 -7.76
CA LEU A 141 10.37 -12.14 -8.70
C LEU A 141 9.21 -12.99 -8.16
N LEU A 142 9.49 -14.22 -7.73
CA LEU A 142 8.45 -15.12 -7.20
C LEU A 142 7.76 -14.50 -5.96
N LEU A 143 8.53 -13.95 -5.02
CA LEU A 143 7.98 -13.32 -3.80
C LEU A 143 7.15 -12.08 -4.09
N THR A 144 7.46 -11.34 -5.15
CA THR A 144 6.78 -10.07 -5.47
C THR A 144 5.52 -10.26 -6.31
N THR A 145 5.34 -11.42 -6.91
CA THR A 145 4.27 -11.70 -7.91
C THR A 145 3.39 -12.90 -7.53
N VAL A 146 3.26 -13.19 -6.22
CA VAL A 146 2.46 -14.31 -5.73
C VAL A 146 1.01 -14.22 -6.21
N PRO A 147 0.48 -15.23 -6.94
CA PRO A 147 -0.86 -15.20 -7.53
C PRO A 147 -1.94 -15.55 -6.50
N ILE A 148 -1.83 -15.00 -5.29
CA ILE A 148 -2.87 -15.07 -4.27
C ILE A 148 -3.92 -13.98 -4.53
N ALA A 149 -5.15 -14.20 -4.06
CA ALA A 149 -6.18 -13.17 -4.16
C ALA A 149 -5.70 -11.88 -3.47
N PRO A 150 -5.83 -10.71 -4.12
CA PRO A 150 -5.43 -9.46 -3.51
C PRO A 150 -6.30 -9.18 -2.26
N PRO A 151 -5.77 -8.45 -1.26
CA PRO A 151 -6.59 -7.98 -0.16
C PRO A 151 -7.72 -7.06 -0.67
N ASP A 152 -8.77 -6.93 0.13
CA ASP A 152 -9.84 -5.97 -0.14
C ASP A 152 -9.31 -4.53 -0.19
N ARG A 153 -10.13 -3.63 -0.75
CA ARG A 153 -9.74 -2.24 -0.98
C ARG A 153 -9.40 -1.50 0.33
N ALA A 154 -10.12 -1.76 1.42
CA ALA A 154 -9.88 -1.09 2.69
C ALA A 154 -8.50 -1.44 3.26
N LEU A 155 -8.17 -2.74 3.28
CA LEU A 155 -6.84 -3.21 3.70
C LEU A 155 -5.73 -2.72 2.75
N ALA A 156 -5.96 -2.75 1.44
CA ALA A 156 -4.99 -2.25 0.45
C ALA A 156 -4.73 -0.74 0.60
N THR A 157 -5.77 0.07 0.78
CA THR A 157 -5.66 1.52 1.00
C THR A 157 -4.99 1.82 2.33
N TRP A 158 -5.29 1.08 3.40
CA TRP A 158 -4.62 1.26 4.68
C TRP A 158 -3.15 0.86 4.61
N LEU A 159 -2.78 -0.22 3.91
CA LEU A 159 -1.36 -0.57 3.76
C LEU A 159 -0.58 0.45 2.93
N THR A 160 -1.21 1.10 1.94
CA THR A 160 -0.55 1.93 0.91
C THR A 160 0.62 1.21 0.22
N GLY A 161 0.64 -0.12 0.28
CA GLY A 161 1.72 -0.99 -0.15
C GLY A 161 1.21 -2.42 -0.29
N VAL A 162 2.07 -3.32 -0.78
CA VAL A 162 1.70 -4.72 -1.04
C VAL A 162 2.20 -5.60 0.10
N LEU A 163 1.31 -6.41 0.66
CA LEU A 163 1.69 -7.44 1.62
C LEU A 163 2.41 -8.58 0.90
N ARG A 164 3.75 -8.51 0.90
CA ARG A 164 4.63 -9.49 0.24
C ARG A 164 5.35 -10.37 1.26
N PRO A 165 5.61 -11.65 0.94
CA PRO A 165 6.50 -12.47 1.73
C PRO A 165 7.93 -11.94 1.68
N SER A 166 8.67 -12.14 2.76
CA SER A 166 10.06 -11.69 2.90
C SER A 166 10.91 -12.84 3.42
N ILE A 167 12.10 -13.01 2.83
CA ILE A 167 13.12 -13.95 3.33
C ILE A 167 13.93 -13.31 4.47
N HIS A 168 13.88 -11.98 4.61
CA HIS A 168 14.63 -11.22 5.62
C HIS A 168 13.70 -10.40 6.53
N PRO A 169 12.74 -11.04 7.23
CA PRO A 169 11.72 -10.33 7.99
C PRO A 169 12.30 -9.47 9.13
N ARG A 170 13.50 -9.77 9.64
CA ARG A 170 14.17 -8.95 10.67
C ARG A 170 14.76 -7.66 10.09
N GLU A 171 15.31 -7.71 8.88
CA GLU A 171 15.87 -6.52 8.22
C GLU A 171 14.75 -5.53 7.86
N ASP A 172 13.60 -6.04 7.41
CA ASP A 172 12.40 -5.24 7.13
C ASP A 172 11.93 -4.44 8.36
N VAL A 173 12.09 -5.00 9.56
CA VAL A 173 11.70 -4.36 10.83
C VAL A 173 12.75 -3.34 11.29
N GLY A 174 14.03 -3.47 10.89
CA GLY A 174 15.09 -2.52 11.23
C GLY A 174 14.86 -1.11 10.65
N GLY A 175 14.22 -1.02 9.48
CA GLY A 175 13.80 0.28 8.90
C GLY A 175 12.76 1.01 9.75
N VAL A 176 11.85 0.26 10.39
CA VAL A 176 10.81 0.81 11.29
C VAL A 176 11.44 1.41 12.55
N TYR A 177 12.54 0.83 13.05
CA TYR A 177 13.28 1.43 14.17
C TYR A 177 13.80 2.83 13.82
N LEU A 178 14.42 2.98 12.65
CA LEU A 178 14.93 4.29 12.20
C LEU A 178 13.80 5.31 12.06
N GLU A 179 12.64 4.86 11.59
CA GLU A 179 11.44 5.70 11.52
C GLU A 179 11.00 6.16 12.91
N PHE A 180 10.93 5.28 13.91
CA PHE A 180 10.55 5.71 15.27
C PHE A 180 11.43 6.81 15.86
N VAL A 181 12.74 6.79 15.57
CA VAL A 181 13.68 7.78 16.11
C VAL A 181 13.78 9.05 15.27
N THR A 182 13.24 9.05 14.05
CA THR A 182 13.30 10.20 13.12
C THR A 182 11.93 10.81 12.80
N ALA A 183 10.83 10.13 13.14
CA ALA A 183 9.49 10.56 12.79
C ALA A 183 9.14 11.92 13.45
N PRO A 184 8.68 12.90 12.67
CA PRO A 184 8.43 14.25 13.18
C PRO A 184 7.11 14.40 13.96
N SER A 185 6.23 13.38 13.94
CA SER A 185 4.90 13.42 14.57
C SER A 185 4.94 13.03 16.06
N GLN A 186 4.15 13.72 16.89
CA GLN A 186 3.96 13.43 18.30
C GLN A 186 3.32 12.06 18.51
N ALA A 187 2.44 11.59 17.62
CA ALA A 187 1.89 10.23 17.69
C ALA A 187 3.00 9.18 17.54
N ALA A 188 3.90 9.36 16.56
CA ALA A 188 5.04 8.45 16.39
C ALA A 188 6.02 8.52 17.58
N ARG A 189 6.28 9.71 18.12
CA ARG A 189 7.12 9.90 19.32
C ARG A 189 6.49 9.28 20.57
N GLY A 190 5.19 9.46 20.78
CA GLY A 190 4.44 8.83 21.87
C GLY A 190 4.50 7.31 21.76
N CYS A 191 4.35 6.78 20.54
CA CYS A 191 4.50 5.35 20.29
C CYS A 191 5.90 4.85 20.66
N PHE A 192 6.96 5.52 20.22
CA PHE A 192 8.34 5.19 20.58
C PHE A 192 8.57 5.20 22.10
N MET A 193 7.98 6.16 22.82
CA MET A 193 8.07 6.28 24.29
C MET A 193 7.20 5.26 25.04
N GLY A 194 6.41 4.46 24.33
CA GLY A 194 5.67 3.33 24.87
C GLY A 194 4.18 3.55 25.07
N ASP A 195 3.63 4.70 24.66
CA ASP A 195 2.19 4.94 24.67
C ASP A 195 1.50 4.18 23.53
N ILE A 196 0.74 3.15 23.89
CA ILE A 196 0.05 2.26 22.94
C ILE A 196 -1.07 2.99 22.20
N ALA A 197 -1.77 3.93 22.84
CA ALA A 197 -2.80 4.71 22.15
C ALA A 197 -2.18 5.56 21.04
N SER A 198 -1.04 6.21 21.33
CA SER A 198 -0.25 6.92 20.33
C SER A 198 0.24 6.00 19.21
N CYS A 199 0.59 4.74 19.49
CA CYS A 199 0.93 3.77 18.45
C CYS A 199 -0.25 3.44 17.54
N ILE A 200 -1.43 3.21 18.11
CA ILE A 200 -2.68 2.93 17.37
C ILE A 200 -3.00 4.09 16.45
N ASP A 201 -2.90 5.33 16.94
CA ASP A 201 -3.09 6.53 16.13
C ASP A 201 -2.02 6.63 15.04
N ALA A 202 -0.73 6.48 15.38
CA ALA A 202 0.38 6.59 14.43
C ALA A 202 0.31 5.56 13.28
N LEU A 203 -0.20 4.36 13.56
CA LEU A 203 -0.46 3.30 12.59
C LEU A 203 -1.77 3.49 11.80
N GLY A 204 -2.59 4.47 12.18
CA GLY A 204 -3.91 4.71 11.57
C GLY A 204 -4.88 3.56 11.81
N LEU A 205 -4.83 2.93 12.99
CA LEU A 205 -5.70 1.83 13.40
C LEU A 205 -6.94 2.29 14.18
N GLY A 206 -6.90 3.49 14.74
CA GLY A 206 -8.03 4.08 15.45
C GLY A 206 -9.14 4.56 14.51
N ASP A 207 -10.12 5.26 15.07
CA ASP A 207 -11.15 5.99 14.31
C ASP A 207 -10.47 6.90 13.25
N THR A 208 -11.18 7.34 12.21
CA THR A 208 -10.71 8.37 11.27
C THR A 208 -11.22 9.77 11.65
N ASN A 209 -12.18 9.88 12.57
CA ASN A 209 -12.67 11.16 13.07
C ASN A 209 -11.55 11.93 13.80
N HIS A 210 -11.34 13.21 13.49
CA HIS A 210 -10.27 14.01 14.11
C HIS A 210 -8.85 13.43 13.94
N GLN A 211 -8.61 12.73 12.82
CA GLN A 211 -7.31 12.13 12.50
C GLN A 211 -6.19 13.17 12.45
N LEU A 212 -6.45 14.36 11.92
CA LEU A 212 -5.49 15.46 11.89
C LEU A 212 -5.02 15.84 13.29
N GLU A 213 -5.95 16.00 14.24
CA GLU A 213 -5.67 16.40 15.61
C GLU A 213 -4.93 15.29 16.38
N ARG A 214 -5.19 14.02 16.08
CA ARG A 214 -4.49 12.89 16.71
C ARG A 214 -3.08 12.69 16.16
N TRP A 215 -2.89 12.84 14.85
CA TRP A 215 -1.58 12.69 14.22
C TRP A 215 -0.66 13.90 14.46
N TYR A 216 -1.25 15.09 14.49
CA TYR A 216 -0.55 16.36 14.60
C TYR A 216 -1.24 17.28 15.61
N PRO A 217 -1.18 16.94 16.91
CA PRO A 217 -1.89 17.67 17.96
C PRO A 217 -1.37 19.11 18.15
N SER A 218 -0.08 19.36 17.88
CA SER A 218 0.52 20.67 18.13
C SER A 218 0.53 21.58 16.90
N ALA A 219 0.38 22.89 17.12
CA ALA A 219 0.45 23.90 16.07
C ALA A 219 1.79 23.91 15.29
N PRO A 220 2.97 23.73 15.94
CA PRO A 220 4.23 23.63 15.22
C PRO A 220 4.28 22.43 14.27
N GLU A 221 3.68 21.29 14.63
CA GLU A 221 3.65 20.10 13.77
C GLU A 221 2.77 20.31 12.55
N ARG A 222 1.56 20.84 12.72
CA ARG A 222 0.69 21.16 11.59
C ARG A 222 1.37 22.13 10.62
N ARG A 223 2.07 23.14 11.15
CA ARG A 223 2.88 24.04 10.32
C ARG A 223 3.99 23.28 9.59
N ALA A 224 4.75 22.44 10.29
CA ALA A 224 5.83 21.66 9.68
C ALA A 224 5.34 20.74 8.56
N VAL A 225 4.17 20.12 8.72
CA VAL A 225 3.54 19.30 7.67
C VAL A 225 3.17 20.15 6.46
N VAL A 226 2.52 21.30 6.67
CA VAL A 226 2.17 22.22 5.57
C VAL A 226 3.43 22.68 4.84
N THR A 227 4.45 23.15 5.55
CA THR A 227 5.67 23.71 4.94
C THR A 227 6.61 22.66 4.36
N GLY A 228 6.62 21.44 4.92
CA GLY A 228 7.53 20.38 4.51
C GLY A 228 6.97 19.47 3.42
N SER A 229 5.66 19.20 3.44
CA SER A 229 5.04 18.23 2.53
C SER A 229 4.12 18.86 1.49
N PHE A 230 3.62 20.08 1.73
CA PHE A 230 2.58 20.70 0.89
C PHE A 230 2.83 22.15 0.51
N ALA A 231 4.04 22.68 0.74
CA ALA A 231 4.36 24.07 0.43
C ALA A 231 4.05 24.37 -1.05
N ASP A 232 4.64 23.61 -1.97
CA ASP A 232 4.46 23.79 -3.41
C ASP A 232 3.00 23.62 -3.85
N PHE A 233 2.29 22.68 -3.22
CA PHE A 233 0.87 22.42 -3.50
C PHE A 233 0.00 23.63 -3.15
N PHE A 234 0.26 24.28 -2.01
CA PHE A 234 -0.54 25.41 -1.56
C PHE A 234 -0.05 26.79 -2.03
N ASP A 235 1.17 26.89 -2.55
CA ASP A 235 1.80 28.16 -2.98
C ASP A 235 1.18 28.76 -4.25
N HIS A 236 0.13 28.12 -4.79
CA HIS A 236 -0.54 28.54 -6.00
C HIS A 236 -2.04 28.81 -5.76
N GLY A 237 -2.62 29.72 -6.56
CA GLY A 237 -4.05 29.98 -6.57
C GLY A 237 -4.61 30.55 -5.26
N GLY A 238 -5.83 30.13 -4.90
CA GLY A 238 -6.58 30.69 -3.76
C GLY A 238 -6.03 30.32 -2.38
N SER A 239 -5.15 29.32 -2.27
CA SER A 239 -4.57 28.86 -1.00
C SER A 239 -3.31 29.61 -0.57
N ALA A 240 -2.64 30.31 -1.49
CA ALA A 240 -1.37 31.01 -1.20
C ALA A 240 -1.46 32.05 -0.05
N PRO A 241 -2.56 32.84 0.11
CA PRO A 241 -2.72 33.70 1.28
C PRO A 241 -2.77 32.91 2.60
N ALA A 242 -3.50 31.80 2.65
CA ALA A 242 -3.60 30.95 3.83
C ALA A 242 -2.27 30.26 4.15
N LEU A 243 -1.49 29.88 3.11
CA LEU A 243 -0.13 29.34 3.30
C LEU A 243 0.78 30.36 3.98
N ARG A 244 0.79 31.62 3.49
CA ARG A 244 1.58 32.70 4.10
C ARG A 244 1.21 32.95 5.56
N GLU A 245 -0.07 32.90 5.90
CA GLU A 245 -0.52 33.02 7.29
C GLU A 245 -0.09 31.83 8.16
N CYS A 246 -0.15 30.62 7.63
CA CYS A 246 0.32 29.41 8.31
C CYS A 246 1.83 29.50 8.62
N VAL A 247 2.64 29.87 7.62
CA VAL A 247 4.09 30.10 7.75
C VAL A 247 4.37 31.21 8.78
N ALA A 248 3.59 32.29 8.76
CA ALA A 248 3.70 33.39 9.71
C ALA A 248 3.27 33.04 11.15
N GLY A 249 2.73 31.84 11.38
CA GLY A 249 2.47 31.32 12.70
C GLY A 249 1.01 30.99 13.00
N ARG A 250 0.07 31.34 12.12
CA ARG A 250 -1.37 31.16 12.39
C ARG A 250 -1.81 29.72 12.19
N ASP A 251 -1.99 29.02 13.30
CA ASP A 251 -2.37 27.61 13.32
C ASP A 251 -3.75 27.33 12.70
N ALA A 252 -4.72 28.24 12.86
CA ALA A 252 -6.02 28.11 12.23
C ALA A 252 -5.91 28.01 10.69
N SER A 253 -4.99 28.78 10.09
CA SER A 253 -4.71 28.75 8.66
C SER A 253 -4.03 27.43 8.25
N CYS A 254 -3.08 26.92 9.06
CA CYS A 254 -2.48 25.61 8.83
C CYS A 254 -3.53 24.48 8.88
N THR A 255 -4.40 24.51 9.88
CA THR A 255 -5.46 23.52 10.09
C THR A 255 -6.47 23.55 8.95
N ALA A 256 -6.88 24.74 8.49
CA ALA A 256 -7.80 24.90 7.37
C ALA A 256 -7.22 24.32 6.07
N LEU A 257 -5.93 24.58 5.79
CA LEU A 257 -5.22 23.97 4.66
C LEU A 257 -5.19 22.45 4.75
N LEU A 258 -4.79 21.88 5.88
CA LEU A 258 -4.73 20.42 6.05
C LEU A 258 -6.11 19.77 5.96
N ARG A 259 -7.17 20.41 6.46
CA ARG A 259 -8.55 19.91 6.35
C ARG A 259 -9.13 20.00 4.94
N SER A 260 -8.54 20.83 4.06
CA SER A 260 -8.94 20.89 2.65
C SER A 260 -8.39 19.72 1.83
N LEU A 261 -7.43 18.97 2.37
CA LEU A 261 -6.88 17.79 1.72
C LEU A 261 -7.80 16.58 1.93
N PRO A 262 -7.88 15.66 0.96
CA PRO A 262 -8.41 14.33 1.20
C PRO A 262 -7.63 13.61 2.32
N ALA A 263 -8.34 12.87 3.18
CA ALA A 263 -7.75 12.24 4.37
C ALA A 263 -6.64 11.21 4.03
N ASP A 264 -6.71 10.59 2.86
CA ASP A 264 -5.74 9.61 2.37
C ASP A 264 -4.40 10.24 1.94
N VAL A 265 -4.39 11.54 1.65
CA VAL A 265 -3.22 12.31 1.22
C VAL A 265 -2.40 12.85 2.40
N LEU A 266 -3.01 12.94 3.59
CA LEU A 266 -2.28 13.37 4.78
C LEU A 266 -1.09 12.42 5.03
N PRO A 267 0.13 12.97 5.25
CA PRO A 267 1.29 12.16 5.56
C PRO A 267 0.98 11.37 6.83
N LYS A 268 1.29 10.08 6.79
CA LYS A 268 0.99 9.19 7.90
C LYS A 268 2.16 9.25 8.88
N PRO A 269 1.93 9.27 10.20
CA PRO A 269 3.02 9.33 11.18
C PRO A 269 4.00 8.18 11.08
N LEU A 270 3.53 7.01 10.63
CA LEU A 270 4.33 5.84 10.33
C LEU A 270 4.07 5.34 8.89
N SER A 271 5.11 4.78 8.29
CA SER A 271 5.19 4.38 6.89
C SER A 271 4.29 3.19 6.56
N ASP A 272 4.17 2.91 5.26
CA ASP A 272 3.65 1.65 4.75
C ASP A 272 4.46 0.44 5.25
N ALA A 273 5.80 0.56 5.32
CA ALA A 273 6.66 -0.48 5.86
C ALA A 273 6.33 -0.83 7.32
N ALA A 274 6.09 0.18 8.17
CA ALA A 274 5.66 -0.02 9.55
C ALA A 274 4.35 -0.83 9.63
N ARG A 275 3.35 -0.47 8.83
CA ARG A 275 2.05 -1.16 8.79
C ARG A 275 2.15 -2.57 8.23
N VAL A 276 2.90 -2.78 7.15
CA VAL A 276 3.19 -4.11 6.60
C VAL A 276 3.87 -4.99 7.65
N SER A 277 4.84 -4.44 8.40
CA SER A 277 5.54 -5.19 9.45
C SER A 277 4.61 -5.60 10.60
N LEU A 278 3.65 -4.74 10.98
CA LEU A 278 2.62 -5.07 11.95
C LEU A 278 1.72 -6.21 11.46
N VAL A 279 1.26 -6.16 10.20
CA VAL A 279 0.45 -7.25 9.64
C VAL A 279 1.21 -8.56 9.66
N ARG A 280 2.49 -8.56 9.27
CA ARG A 280 3.33 -9.76 9.33
C ARG A 280 3.46 -10.30 10.74
N ASP A 281 3.57 -9.42 11.75
CA ASP A 281 3.63 -9.86 13.14
C ASP A 281 2.30 -10.46 13.61
N ALA A 282 1.17 -9.87 13.22
CA ALA A 282 -0.16 -10.40 13.47
C ALA A 282 -0.34 -11.80 12.84
N LEU A 283 0.06 -11.97 11.58
CA LEU A 283 -0.01 -13.25 10.87
C LEU A 283 0.89 -14.31 11.51
N ARG A 284 2.11 -13.93 11.92
CA ARG A 284 3.06 -14.79 12.62
C ARG A 284 2.50 -15.28 13.95
N LEU A 285 1.89 -14.40 14.75
CA LEU A 285 1.27 -14.75 16.03
C LEU A 285 0.03 -15.63 15.84
N GLY A 286 -0.77 -15.35 14.82
CA GLY A 286 -1.99 -16.08 14.52
C GLY A 286 -1.79 -17.46 13.89
N GLY A 287 -0.60 -17.74 13.37
CA GLY A 287 -0.26 -19.02 12.74
C GLY A 287 -0.95 -19.26 11.39
N GLN A 288 -1.14 -20.54 11.06
CA GLN A 288 -1.49 -21.00 9.71
C GLN A 288 -2.77 -20.38 9.12
N ASP A 289 -3.82 -20.16 9.92
CA ASP A 289 -5.09 -19.62 9.41
C ASP A 289 -5.23 -18.09 9.53
N ALA A 290 -4.19 -17.40 10.02
CA ALA A 290 -4.25 -15.97 10.32
C ALA A 290 -4.59 -15.12 9.09
N TYR A 291 -4.04 -15.47 7.92
CA TYR A 291 -4.29 -14.73 6.69
C TYR A 291 -5.75 -14.82 6.25
N ARG A 292 -6.36 -16.01 6.37
CA ARG A 292 -7.79 -16.19 6.06
C ARG A 292 -8.68 -15.45 7.05
N ARG A 293 -8.33 -15.44 8.35
CA ARG A 293 -9.06 -14.64 9.36
C ARG A 293 -8.98 -13.14 9.06
N LEU A 294 -7.80 -12.63 8.71
CA LEU A 294 -7.59 -11.23 8.35
C LEU A 294 -8.53 -10.76 7.21
N LEU A 295 -8.82 -11.65 6.25
CA LEU A 295 -9.64 -11.36 5.08
C LEU A 295 -11.12 -11.76 5.24
N ARG A 296 -11.51 -12.34 6.38
CA ARG A 296 -12.86 -12.92 6.57
C ARG A 296 -13.96 -11.85 6.54
N ASP A 297 -13.73 -10.74 7.23
CA ASP A 297 -14.68 -9.63 7.32
C ASP A 297 -14.04 -8.35 6.75
N PRO A 298 -14.29 -8.02 5.46
CA PRO A 298 -13.73 -6.83 4.82
C PRO A 298 -14.27 -5.51 5.39
N GLU A 299 -15.45 -5.52 6.03
CA GLU A 299 -16.13 -4.32 6.54
C GLU A 299 -15.72 -3.97 7.98
N ALA A 300 -15.14 -4.94 8.71
CA ALA A 300 -14.61 -4.71 10.05
C ALA A 300 -13.44 -3.71 10.05
N ALA A 301 -13.27 -3.00 11.16
CA ALA A 301 -12.15 -2.09 11.33
C ALA A 301 -10.81 -2.85 11.25
N ILE A 302 -9.78 -2.23 10.67
CA ILE A 302 -8.48 -2.89 10.48
C ILE A 302 -7.88 -3.37 11.81
N ALA A 303 -8.05 -2.61 12.90
CA ALA A 303 -7.64 -3.01 14.25
C ALA A 303 -8.26 -4.36 14.68
N ASP A 304 -9.57 -4.52 14.50
CA ASP A 304 -10.31 -5.73 14.88
C ASP A 304 -9.89 -6.92 14.01
N ARG A 305 -9.72 -6.69 12.71
CA ARG A 305 -9.25 -7.71 11.76
C ARG A 305 -7.85 -8.22 12.12
N LEU A 306 -6.94 -7.32 12.52
CA LEU A 306 -5.60 -7.69 12.97
C LEU A 306 -5.63 -8.44 14.31
N ALA A 307 -6.49 -8.03 15.24
CA ALA A 307 -6.70 -8.73 16.50
C ALA A 307 -7.23 -10.15 16.29
N GLU A 308 -8.25 -10.33 15.42
CA GLU A 308 -8.79 -11.65 15.06
C GLU A 308 -7.73 -12.52 14.34
N ALA A 309 -6.97 -11.91 13.42
CA ALA A 309 -5.88 -12.61 12.74
C ALA A 309 -4.83 -13.11 13.73
N ALA A 310 -4.38 -12.25 14.65
CA ALA A 310 -3.34 -12.56 15.63
C ALA A 310 -3.81 -13.44 16.80
N GLY A 311 -5.12 -13.49 17.08
CA GLY A 311 -5.68 -14.18 18.24
C GLY A 311 -5.40 -13.49 19.57
N VAL A 312 -5.08 -12.19 19.56
CA VAL A 312 -4.81 -11.34 20.73
C VAL A 312 -5.46 -9.97 20.56
N SER A 313 -5.56 -9.18 21.64
CA SER A 313 -6.05 -7.80 21.52
C SER A 313 -5.12 -6.94 20.67
N VAL A 314 -5.67 -5.90 20.01
CA VAL A 314 -4.89 -4.95 19.21
C VAL A 314 -3.81 -4.26 20.05
N ASP A 315 -4.09 -3.90 21.29
CA ASP A 315 -3.12 -3.29 22.21
C ASP A 315 -1.93 -4.22 22.47
N SER A 316 -2.20 -5.51 22.71
CA SER A 316 -1.15 -6.51 22.95
C SER A 316 -0.32 -6.76 21.68
N LEU A 317 -0.97 -6.82 20.52
CA LEU A 317 -0.30 -6.94 19.22
C LEU A 317 0.63 -5.74 18.97
N VAL A 318 0.12 -4.51 19.12
CA VAL A 318 0.89 -3.28 18.88
C VAL A 318 2.03 -3.14 19.89
N ALA A 319 1.81 -3.49 21.16
CA ALA A 319 2.86 -3.50 22.17
C ALA A 319 3.97 -4.51 21.84
N GLY A 320 3.60 -5.73 21.43
CA GLY A 320 4.53 -6.79 21.04
C GLY A 320 5.35 -6.39 19.80
N TRP A 321 4.67 -5.93 18.76
CA TRP A 321 5.28 -5.44 17.53
C TRP A 321 6.26 -4.29 17.80
N ARG A 322 5.87 -3.28 18.60
CA ARG A 322 6.75 -2.17 18.96
C ARG A 322 8.01 -2.67 19.64
N ASN A 323 7.88 -3.57 20.62
CA ASN A 323 9.03 -4.13 21.32
C ASN A 323 9.95 -4.92 20.37
N ALA A 324 9.40 -5.65 19.41
CA ALA A 324 10.18 -6.33 18.38
C ALA A 324 10.93 -5.34 17.47
N ALA A 325 10.27 -4.25 17.05
CA ALA A 325 10.90 -3.19 16.28
C ALA A 325 12.03 -2.49 17.05
N LEU A 326 11.83 -2.21 18.33
CA LEU A 326 12.86 -1.63 19.20
C LEU A 326 14.00 -2.61 19.52
N ALA A 327 13.78 -3.91 19.42
CA ALA A 327 14.81 -4.93 19.57
C ALA A 327 15.60 -5.15 18.26
N ALA A 328 15.01 -4.86 17.10
CA ALA A 328 15.63 -4.95 15.79
C ALA A 328 16.53 -3.76 15.44
N ARG A 329 17.12 -3.10 16.45
CA ARG A 329 18.05 -1.99 16.27
C ARG A 329 19.17 -2.40 15.30
N PRO A 330 19.44 -1.60 14.26
CA PRO A 330 20.60 -1.83 13.41
C PRO A 330 21.86 -1.92 14.29
N ALA A 331 22.70 -2.92 14.02
CA ALA A 331 24.00 -3.00 14.68
C ALA A 331 24.75 -1.69 14.39
N PRO A 332 25.37 -1.06 15.41
CA PRO A 332 26.15 0.14 15.18
C PRO A 332 27.23 -0.19 14.15
N VAL A 333 27.38 0.67 13.14
CA VAL A 333 28.49 0.56 12.19
C VAL A 333 29.74 0.92 12.95
N GLU A 334 30.50 -0.09 13.38
CA GLU A 334 31.83 0.12 13.93
C GLU A 334 32.75 0.57 12.79
N LEU A 335 32.94 1.89 12.69
CA LEU A 335 33.93 2.44 11.78
C LEU A 335 35.31 2.01 12.28
N PRO A 336 36.10 1.31 11.45
CA PRO A 336 37.44 0.98 11.85
C PRO A 336 38.24 2.27 12.02
N TRP A 337 39.13 2.32 13.01
CA TRP A 337 39.86 3.54 13.37
C TRP A 337 40.58 4.21 12.18
N TRP A 338 41.00 3.43 11.17
CA TRP A 338 41.64 3.95 9.97
C TRP A 338 40.70 4.79 9.09
N ALA A 339 39.37 4.56 9.15
CA ALA A 339 38.38 5.35 8.41
C ALA A 339 38.37 6.81 8.86
N ILE A 340 38.67 7.07 10.15
CA ILE A 340 38.87 8.42 10.68
C ILE A 340 40.10 9.06 10.03
N GLY A 341 41.20 8.31 9.93
CA GLY A 341 42.42 8.77 9.27
C GLY A 341 42.20 9.11 7.79
N VAL A 342 41.45 8.28 7.07
CA VAL A 342 41.08 8.53 5.66
C VAL A 342 40.19 9.76 5.52
N ALA A 343 39.19 9.92 6.39
CA ALA A 343 38.31 11.09 6.38
C ALA A 343 39.09 12.39 6.64
N LEU A 344 39.97 12.41 7.65
CA LEU A 344 40.84 13.55 7.94
C LEU A 344 41.83 13.83 6.80
N GLY A 345 42.36 12.78 6.17
CA GLY A 345 43.19 12.89 4.97
C GLY A 345 42.45 13.58 3.81
N TRP A 346 41.21 13.20 3.53
CA TRP A 346 40.41 13.87 2.52
C TRP A 346 40.06 15.32 2.89
N VAL A 347 39.73 15.60 4.15
CA VAL A 347 39.46 16.98 4.60
C VAL A 347 40.69 17.87 4.38
N THR A 348 41.90 17.38 4.69
CA THR A 348 43.13 18.14 4.48
C THR A 348 43.44 18.35 3.00
N VAL A 349 43.22 17.34 2.14
CA VAL A 349 43.33 17.47 0.68
C VAL A 349 42.35 18.50 0.12
N PHE A 350 41.06 18.42 0.48
CA PHE A 350 40.05 19.38 0.01
C PHE A 350 40.30 20.79 0.52
N ALA A 351 40.73 20.95 1.78
CA ALA A 351 41.13 22.24 2.32
C ALA A 351 42.34 22.82 1.54
N GLY A 352 43.35 21.99 1.24
CA GLY A 352 44.51 22.39 0.44
C GLY A 352 44.16 22.77 -1.01
N CYS A 353 43.27 22.01 -1.66
CA CYS A 353 42.75 22.34 -2.99
C CYS A 353 41.91 23.63 -2.98
N GLY A 354 41.08 23.83 -1.96
CA GLY A 354 40.29 25.06 -1.79
C GLY A 354 41.18 26.30 -1.63
N LEU A 355 42.23 26.19 -0.81
CA LEU A 355 43.20 27.26 -0.58
C LEU A 355 44.08 27.55 -1.81
N SER A 356 44.38 26.57 -2.64
CA SER A 356 45.17 26.78 -3.88
C SER A 356 44.34 27.30 -5.05
N SER A 357 43.03 27.04 -5.08
CA SER A 357 42.11 27.52 -6.13
C SER A 357 41.79 29.03 -6.06
N SER A 358 42.02 29.68 -4.91
CA SER A 358 41.79 31.12 -4.73
C SER A 358 42.81 32.01 -5.46
N ARG A 359 43.91 31.44 -5.97
CA ARG A 359 44.94 32.16 -6.74
C ARG A 359 44.55 32.50 -8.18
N TRP A 360 43.41 32.01 -8.68
CA TRP A 360 42.94 32.27 -10.06
C TRP A 360 41.72 33.21 -10.13
N ARG A 361 41.42 33.93 -9.04
CA ARG A 361 40.41 35.01 -9.02
C ARG A 361 41.05 36.31 -8.51
N LEU A 362 41.90 36.93 -9.34
CA LEU A 362 42.21 38.35 -9.31
C LEU A 362 42.36 38.86 -10.74
#